data_AF-A0A2N1HXF3-F1
#
_entry.id   AF-A0A2N1HXF3-F1
#
_cell.length_a   1.000
_cell.length_b   1.000
_cell.length_c   1.000
_cell.angle_alpha   90.00
_cell.angle_beta   90.00
_cell.angle_gamma   90.00
#
_symmetry.space_group_name_H-M   'P 1'
#
loop_
_entity.id
_entity.type
_entity.pdbx_description
1 polymer ?
#
loop_
_entity_poly.entity_id
_entity_poly.type
_entity_poly.pdbx_seq_one_letter_code
_entity_poly.pdbx_strand_id
1 'polypeptide(L)'
;MNKLYIYVCLSLFLAACGGGGSESITAQPLPAAGDPLPVPIQSQVAVTEFSLEEINPKKAADMIVSTAKTSHEIVVPDGFALSSERSFNLRITRSQDDNQAAYLSLCSDYKQHNDGSYSINYDSCLLRTSLSDINYEAAIVVTNDTPGLVAALWFMDESKKPLITDWRF
;
A
#
# COMPACT_ATOMS: atom_id res chain seq x y z
N MET A 1 -12.53 22.82 49.17
CA MET A 1 -13.43 23.30 48.11
C MET A 1 -12.66 23.89 46.93
N ASN A 2 -11.69 23.15 46.35
CA ASN A 2 -10.84 23.66 45.25
C ASN A 2 -10.85 22.77 43.98
N LYS A 3 -11.65 21.70 43.93
CA LYS A 3 -11.68 20.79 42.77
C LYS A 3 -12.78 21.11 41.74
N LEU A 4 -13.63 22.11 42.01
CA LEU A 4 -14.71 22.52 41.10
C LEU A 4 -14.30 23.64 40.11
N TYR A 5 -13.17 24.32 40.36
CA TYR A 5 -12.72 25.44 39.52
C TYR A 5 -12.01 24.98 38.23
N ILE A 6 -11.50 23.75 38.18
CA ILE A 6 -10.81 23.20 37.01
C ILE A 6 -11.76 22.90 35.85
N TYR A 7 -13.04 22.61 36.12
CA TYR A 7 -14.01 22.32 35.05
C TYR A 7 -14.61 23.58 34.40
N VAL A 8 -14.53 24.75 35.04
CA VAL A 8 -15.10 26.01 34.51
C VAL A 8 -14.17 26.70 33.50
N CYS A 9 -12.86 26.39 33.48
CA CYS A 9 -11.91 27.04 32.57
C CYS A 9 -11.76 26.34 31.21
N LEU A 10 -12.25 25.10 31.03
CA LEU A 10 -12.03 24.32 29.79
C LEU A 10 -13.08 24.55 28.69
N SER A 11 -14.11 25.37 28.94
CA SER A 11 -15.20 25.66 27.99
C SER A 11 -15.00 26.95 27.18
N LEU A 12 -13.92 27.69 27.40
CA LEU A 12 -13.67 29.00 26.76
C LEU A 12 -12.79 28.95 25.49
N PHE A 13 -12.37 27.78 25.03
CA PHE A 13 -11.47 27.64 23.86
C PHE A 13 -12.15 27.17 22.55
N LEU A 14 -13.48 27.07 22.49
CA LEU A 14 -14.19 26.56 21.31
C LEU A 14 -14.91 27.61 20.45
N ALA A 15 -14.61 28.90 20.61
CA ALA A 15 -15.19 29.94 19.77
C ALA A 15 -14.18 31.05 19.41
N ALA A 16 -13.15 30.73 18.61
CA ALA A 16 -12.34 31.75 17.92
C ALA A 16 -11.42 31.14 16.84
N CYS A 17 -11.94 30.81 15.66
CA CYS A 17 -11.28 30.88 14.34
C CYS A 17 -12.31 30.37 13.30
N GLY A 18 -12.78 31.08 12.29
CA GLY A 18 -12.39 32.36 11.73
C GLY A 18 -13.58 33.03 11.02
N GLY A 19 -13.46 34.35 10.91
CA GLY A 19 -14.49 35.28 10.46
C GLY A 19 -14.77 35.24 8.96
N GLY A 20 -15.98 35.67 8.61
CA GLY A 20 -16.44 35.83 7.25
C GLY A 20 -15.83 37.04 6.52
N GLY A 21 -15.78 36.90 5.20
CA GLY A 21 -15.61 37.98 4.23
C GLY A 21 -16.49 37.68 3.03
N SER A 22 -17.58 38.44 2.87
CA SER A 22 -18.39 38.46 1.66
C SER A 22 -17.82 39.54 0.74
N GLU A 23 -17.05 39.13 -0.27
CA GLU A 23 -16.69 40.00 -1.39
C GLU A 23 -17.53 39.61 -2.60
N SER A 24 -18.45 40.50 -2.97
CA SER A 24 -19.18 40.45 -4.22
C SER A 24 -18.20 40.79 -5.34
N ILE A 25 -17.65 39.78 -6.02
CA ILE A 25 -16.90 40.00 -7.25
C ILE A 25 -17.91 40.14 -8.39
N THR A 26 -18.05 41.38 -8.85
CA THR A 26 -18.74 41.71 -10.11
C THR A 26 -17.94 41.06 -11.25
N ALA A 27 -18.53 40.05 -11.89
CA ALA A 27 -17.97 39.46 -13.10
C ALA A 27 -18.08 40.47 -14.26
N GLN A 28 -16.93 40.95 -14.75
CA GLN A 28 -16.85 41.60 -16.05
C GLN A 28 -16.71 40.51 -17.13
N PRO A 29 -17.45 40.56 -18.24
CA PRO A 29 -17.26 39.64 -19.35
C PRO A 29 -16.05 40.07 -20.19
N LEU A 30 -15.09 39.17 -20.42
CA LEU A 30 -14.09 39.31 -21.49
C LEU A 30 -14.36 38.28 -22.61
N PRO A 31 -14.02 38.63 -23.87
CA PRO A 31 -14.56 38.01 -25.07
C PRO A 31 -14.00 36.62 -25.39
N ALA A 32 -14.73 35.91 -26.25
CA ALA A 32 -14.54 34.51 -26.60
C ALA A 32 -13.27 34.20 -27.43
N ALA A 33 -12.69 33.05 -27.09
CA ALA A 33 -12.14 32.02 -27.96
C ALA A 33 -11.14 32.42 -29.07
N GLY A 34 -9.87 32.20 -28.78
CA GLY A 34 -8.85 31.84 -29.76
C GLY A 34 -8.08 30.62 -29.24
N ASP A 35 -8.31 29.48 -29.87
CA ASP A 35 -7.59 28.20 -29.65
C ASP A 35 -6.07 28.41 -29.82
N PRO A 36 -5.23 27.71 -29.04
CA PRO A 36 -4.86 26.39 -29.52
C PRO A 36 -4.81 25.32 -28.41
N LEU A 37 -5.47 24.20 -28.66
CA LEU A 37 -5.09 22.90 -28.11
C LEU A 37 -3.68 22.51 -28.58
N PRO A 38 -2.84 22.07 -27.63
CA PRO A 38 -2.13 20.82 -27.82
C PRO A 38 -2.44 19.84 -26.69
N VAL A 39 -2.99 18.70 -27.10
CA VAL A 39 -2.80 17.30 -26.64
C VAL A 39 -2.51 17.04 -25.15
N PRO A 40 -3.23 16.10 -24.50
CA PRO A 40 -3.02 15.77 -23.09
C PRO A 40 -1.65 15.12 -22.89
N ILE A 41 -0.79 15.74 -22.07
CA ILE A 41 0.38 15.03 -21.54
C ILE A 41 -0.10 14.16 -20.39
N GLN A 42 -0.68 13.01 -20.74
CA GLN A 42 -0.78 11.87 -19.83
C GLN A 42 0.63 11.28 -19.70
N SER A 43 1.43 11.82 -18.78
CA SER A 43 2.65 11.16 -18.33
C SER A 43 2.60 10.99 -16.83
N GLN A 44 1.72 10.07 -16.38
CA GLN A 44 1.86 9.47 -15.07
C GLN A 44 2.88 8.34 -15.20
N VAL A 45 4.16 8.67 -15.09
CA VAL A 45 5.21 7.67 -14.83
C VAL A 45 5.81 8.05 -13.48
N ALA A 46 5.34 7.38 -12.43
CA ALA A 46 5.74 7.69 -11.06
C ALA A 46 5.86 6.43 -10.18
N VAL A 47 6.36 5.32 -10.74
CA VAL A 47 7.20 4.30 -10.08
C VAL A 47 7.89 3.54 -11.21
N THR A 48 9.20 3.31 -11.09
CA THR A 48 9.98 2.65 -12.14
C THR A 48 9.95 1.13 -11.97
N GLU A 49 9.85 0.62 -10.73
CA GLU A 49 9.86 -0.81 -10.46
C GLU A 49 9.24 -1.18 -9.11
N PHE A 50 8.40 -2.23 -9.10
CA PHE A 50 8.04 -3.00 -7.92
C PHE A 50 8.53 -4.43 -8.12
N SER A 51 9.33 -4.94 -7.19
CA SER A 51 9.76 -6.34 -7.20
C SER A 51 9.49 -6.99 -5.85
N LEU A 52 9.10 -8.26 -5.90
CA LEU A 52 8.93 -9.11 -4.73
C LEU A 52 9.57 -10.47 -5.03
N GLU A 53 10.68 -10.76 -4.37
CA GLU A 53 11.49 -11.95 -4.63
C GLU A 53 11.54 -12.85 -3.40
N GLU A 54 11.23 -14.15 -3.55
CA GLU A 54 11.33 -15.10 -2.44
C GLU A 54 12.79 -15.33 -2.03
N ILE A 55 13.06 -15.20 -0.74
CA ILE A 55 14.38 -15.41 -0.14
C ILE A 55 14.57 -16.90 0.08
N ASN A 56 15.56 -17.48 -0.60
CA ASN A 56 15.91 -18.90 -0.53
C ASN A 56 14.72 -19.82 -0.86
N PRO A 57 14.19 -19.78 -2.10
CA PRO A 57 13.02 -20.56 -2.49
C PRO A 57 13.30 -22.05 -2.29
N LYS A 58 12.49 -22.70 -1.47
CA LYS A 58 12.63 -24.14 -1.22
C LYS A 58 12.22 -24.89 -2.48
N LYS A 59 13.16 -25.60 -3.09
CA LYS A 59 12.87 -26.47 -4.23
C LYS A 59 11.85 -27.52 -3.82
N ALA A 60 10.79 -27.69 -4.60
CA ALA A 60 9.84 -28.79 -4.39
C ALA A 60 10.64 -30.10 -4.41
N ALA A 61 10.74 -30.77 -3.26
CA ALA A 61 11.28 -32.11 -3.20
C ALA A 61 10.34 -33.03 -3.99
N ASP A 62 10.89 -34.04 -4.67
CA ASP A 62 10.08 -35.06 -5.32
C ASP A 62 9.09 -35.62 -4.30
N MET A 63 7.81 -35.68 -4.68
CA MET A 63 6.76 -36.21 -3.81
C MET A 63 6.99 -37.71 -3.61
N ILE A 64 7.67 -38.05 -2.52
CA ILE A 64 7.76 -39.43 -2.04
C ILE A 64 6.43 -39.80 -1.40
N VAL A 65 5.78 -40.82 -1.95
CA VAL A 65 4.55 -41.37 -1.39
C VAL A 65 4.84 -41.93 0.00
N SER A 66 4.17 -41.38 1.02
CA SER A 66 4.28 -41.90 2.39
C SER A 66 3.67 -43.29 2.47
N THR A 67 4.42 -44.25 3.02
CA THR A 67 3.96 -45.61 3.28
C THR A 67 3.50 -45.81 4.73
N ALA A 68 3.50 -44.74 5.53
CA ALA A 68 3.14 -44.80 6.96
C ALA A 68 1.68 -45.22 7.14
N LYS A 69 1.45 -46.26 7.95
CA LYS A 69 0.11 -46.74 8.32
C LYS A 69 -0.36 -46.21 9.67
N THR A 70 0.58 -45.77 10.51
CA THR A 70 0.32 -45.22 11.84
C THR A 70 1.11 -43.92 12.05
N SER A 71 0.69 -43.08 13.00
CA SER A 71 1.39 -41.82 13.32
C SER A 71 2.83 -42.03 13.80
N HIS A 72 3.16 -43.22 14.32
CA HIS A 72 4.51 -43.57 14.76
C HIS A 72 5.48 -43.84 13.60
N GLU A 73 4.97 -44.03 12.38
CA GLU A 73 5.76 -44.32 11.18
C GLU A 73 6.05 -43.06 10.33
N ILE A 74 5.54 -41.89 10.74
CA ILE A 74 5.77 -40.62 10.03
C ILE A 74 7.22 -40.19 10.27
N VAL A 75 8.01 -40.16 9.21
CA VAL A 75 9.40 -39.70 9.22
C VAL A 75 9.51 -38.46 8.35
N VAL A 76 10.17 -37.42 8.87
CA VAL A 76 10.53 -36.23 8.10
C VAL A 76 11.84 -36.50 7.38
N PRO A 77 11.89 -36.46 6.04
CA PRO A 77 13.13 -36.69 5.31
C PRO A 77 14.22 -35.66 5.70
N ASP A 78 15.47 -36.09 5.68
CA ASP A 78 16.60 -35.18 5.89
C ASP A 78 16.56 -34.03 4.86
N GLY A 79 16.76 -32.80 5.34
CA GLY A 79 16.66 -31.59 4.52
C GLY A 79 15.23 -31.06 4.33
N PHE A 80 14.18 -31.74 4.83
CA PHE A 80 12.83 -31.20 4.82
C PHE A 80 12.63 -30.21 5.97
N ALA A 81 12.66 -28.91 5.64
CA ALA A 81 12.26 -27.85 6.58
C ALA A 81 10.73 -27.83 6.76
N LEU A 82 10.25 -27.95 8.00
CA LEU A 82 8.83 -27.81 8.38
C LEU A 82 8.41 -26.33 8.54
N SER A 83 9.11 -25.39 7.88
CA SER A 83 8.80 -23.97 7.99
C SER A 83 7.40 -23.71 7.43
N SER A 84 6.54 -23.13 8.26
CA SER A 84 5.21 -22.66 7.88
C SER A 84 5.22 -21.26 7.27
N GLU A 85 6.41 -20.71 7.05
CA GLU A 85 6.63 -19.33 6.65
C GLU A 85 7.53 -19.25 5.41
N ARG A 86 7.30 -18.22 4.60
CA ARG A 86 8.08 -17.81 3.44
C ARG A 86 8.54 -16.38 3.66
N SER A 87 9.75 -16.07 3.23
CA SER A 87 10.32 -14.72 3.33
C SER A 87 10.52 -14.15 1.93
N PHE A 88 10.24 -12.88 1.75
CA PHE A 88 10.37 -12.16 0.49
C PHE A 88 11.15 -10.86 0.69
N ASN A 89 11.91 -10.44 -0.32
CA ASN A 89 12.49 -9.11 -0.39
C ASN A 89 11.60 -8.24 -1.29
N LEU A 90 10.96 -7.23 -0.70
CA LEU A 90 10.21 -6.21 -1.41
C LEU A 90 11.14 -5.06 -1.76
N ARG A 91 11.17 -4.67 -3.03
CA ARG A 91 11.94 -3.52 -3.53
C ARG A 91 11.04 -2.58 -4.32
N ILE A 92 11.12 -1.30 -4.02
CA ILE A 92 10.38 -0.24 -4.69
C ILE A 92 11.35 0.86 -5.10
N THR A 93 11.36 1.18 -6.39
CA THR A 93 12.20 2.23 -6.97
C THR A 93 11.31 3.27 -7.65
N ARG A 94 11.30 4.50 -7.11
CA ARG A 94 10.48 5.61 -7.59
C ARG A 94 11.21 6.45 -8.64
N SER A 95 10.48 7.23 -9.42
CA SER A 95 11.08 8.19 -10.35
C SER A 95 11.68 9.37 -9.58
N GLN A 96 12.80 9.91 -10.05
CA GLN A 96 13.39 11.16 -9.54
C GLN A 96 12.44 12.36 -9.68
N ASP A 97 11.56 12.31 -10.68
CA ASP A 97 10.56 13.35 -10.94
C ASP A 97 9.37 13.27 -9.95
N ASP A 98 9.31 12.22 -9.13
CA ASP A 98 8.26 11.99 -8.13
C ASP A 98 8.84 11.98 -6.71
N ASN A 99 9.35 13.12 -6.28
CA ASN A 99 10.00 13.30 -4.97
C ASN A 99 9.02 13.65 -3.83
N GLN A 100 7.70 13.51 -4.04
CA GLN A 100 6.72 13.71 -2.97
C GLN A 100 6.63 12.46 -2.11
N ALA A 101 6.27 12.60 -0.83
CA ALA A 101 5.98 11.43 -0.01
C ALA A 101 4.86 10.59 -0.64
N ALA A 102 4.94 9.28 -0.48
CA ALA A 102 3.88 8.34 -0.82
C ALA A 102 3.59 7.42 0.37
N TYR A 103 2.48 6.70 0.35
CA TYR A 103 2.09 5.76 1.39
C TYR A 103 1.88 4.38 0.79
N LEU A 104 2.69 3.42 1.24
CA LEU A 104 2.66 2.03 0.81
C LEU A 104 1.81 1.21 1.78
N SER A 105 0.93 0.39 1.22
CA SER A 105 0.24 -0.70 1.91
C SER A 105 0.50 -2.01 1.18
N LEU A 106 0.99 -3.04 1.88
CA LEU A 106 1.16 -4.40 1.36
C LEU A 106 0.28 -5.36 2.15
N CYS A 107 -0.67 -6.03 1.48
CA CYS A 107 -1.76 -6.75 2.14
C CYS A 107 -2.01 -8.12 1.51
N SER A 108 -2.51 -9.07 2.31
CA SER A 108 -2.68 -10.48 1.89
C SER A 108 -4.11 -10.84 1.49
N ASP A 109 -5.12 -10.07 1.91
CA ASP A 109 -6.52 -10.29 1.53
C ASP A 109 -6.96 -9.25 0.51
N TYR A 110 -7.11 -9.70 -0.74
CA TYR A 110 -7.51 -8.87 -1.86
C TYR A 110 -8.23 -9.66 -2.95
N LYS A 111 -9.01 -8.94 -3.74
CA LYS A 111 -9.74 -9.47 -4.91
C LYS A 111 -9.57 -8.53 -6.07
N GLN A 112 -9.12 -9.07 -7.20
CA GLN A 112 -9.15 -8.36 -8.48
C GLN A 112 -10.48 -8.63 -9.17
N HIS A 113 -11.12 -7.58 -9.67
CA HIS A 113 -12.37 -7.64 -10.40
C HIS A 113 -12.13 -7.74 -11.91
N ASN A 114 -13.17 -8.12 -12.67
CA ASN A 114 -13.08 -8.30 -14.12
C ASN A 114 -12.76 -7.00 -14.89
N ASP A 115 -13.01 -5.84 -14.29
CA ASP A 115 -12.70 -4.51 -14.84
C ASP A 115 -11.26 -4.05 -14.52
N GLY A 116 -10.47 -4.89 -13.86
CA GLY A 116 -9.10 -4.60 -13.44
C GLY A 116 -9.01 -3.81 -12.13
N SER A 117 -10.13 -3.45 -11.49
CA SER A 117 -10.12 -2.82 -10.17
C SER A 117 -9.82 -3.83 -9.05
N TYR A 118 -9.44 -3.33 -7.88
CA TYR A 118 -9.11 -4.15 -6.72
C TYR A 118 -9.99 -3.80 -5.52
N SER A 119 -10.49 -4.82 -4.84
CA SER A 119 -10.95 -4.71 -3.44
C SER A 119 -9.84 -5.22 -2.54
N ILE A 120 -9.27 -4.32 -1.73
CA ILE A 120 -8.19 -4.63 -0.80
C ILE A 120 -8.74 -4.53 0.62
N ASN A 121 -8.63 -5.60 1.40
CA ASN A 121 -8.93 -5.54 2.82
C ASN A 121 -7.71 -4.99 3.55
N TYR A 122 -7.74 -3.70 3.87
CA TYR A 122 -6.60 -3.04 4.49
C TYR A 122 -6.25 -3.61 5.88
N ASP A 123 -7.18 -4.23 6.61
CA ASP A 123 -6.84 -4.82 7.92
C ASP A 123 -5.94 -6.06 7.81
N SER A 124 -5.76 -6.60 6.60
CA SER A 124 -4.82 -7.68 6.30
C SER A 124 -3.40 -7.22 5.94
N CYS A 125 -3.09 -5.91 6.07
CA CYS A 125 -1.78 -5.41 5.65
C CYS A 125 -0.66 -5.83 6.59
N LEU A 126 0.37 -6.45 6.01
CA LEU A 126 1.61 -6.86 6.66
C LEU A 126 2.58 -5.69 6.84
N LEU A 127 2.54 -4.75 5.89
CA LEU A 127 3.37 -3.55 5.90
C LEU A 127 2.52 -2.33 5.53
N ARG A 128 2.72 -1.27 6.30
CA ARG A 128 2.14 0.06 6.08
C ARG A 128 3.19 1.11 6.44
N THR A 129 3.64 1.89 5.46
CA THR A 129 4.70 2.87 5.69
C THR A 129 4.61 4.05 4.72
N SER A 130 5.13 5.21 5.14
CA SER A 130 5.41 6.29 4.20
C SER A 130 6.74 6.04 3.51
N LEU A 131 6.79 6.34 2.21
CA LEU A 131 7.99 6.34 1.39
C LEU A 131 8.39 7.79 1.11
N SER A 132 9.53 8.20 1.66
CA SER A 132 10.13 9.51 1.41
C SER A 132 11.31 9.40 0.44
N ASP A 133 12.01 8.27 0.47
CA ASP A 133 13.15 8.00 -0.38
C ASP A 133 12.72 7.41 -1.73
N ILE A 134 13.62 7.54 -2.70
CA ILE A 134 13.45 7.01 -4.06
C ILE A 134 13.50 5.48 -4.05
N ASN A 135 14.37 4.91 -3.21
CA ASN A 135 14.53 3.46 -3.09
C ASN A 135 14.05 3.02 -1.71
N TYR A 136 13.25 1.96 -1.68
CA TYR A 136 12.79 1.33 -0.46
C TYR A 136 12.93 -0.18 -0.57
N GLU A 137 13.46 -0.79 0.49
CA GLU A 137 13.60 -2.24 0.58
C GLU A 137 13.10 -2.75 1.94
N ALA A 138 12.42 -3.89 1.95
CA ALA A 138 11.91 -4.53 3.17
C ALA A 138 11.87 -6.06 3.05
N ALA A 139 12.12 -6.75 4.15
CA ALA A 139 11.88 -8.18 4.26
C ALA A 139 10.43 -8.43 4.72
N ILE A 140 9.69 -9.22 3.96
CA ILE A 140 8.29 -9.55 4.20
C ILE A 140 8.21 -11.05 4.54
N VAL A 141 7.59 -11.38 5.68
CA VAL A 141 7.36 -12.77 6.08
C VAL A 141 5.87 -13.06 6.01
N VAL A 142 5.52 -14.16 5.36
CA VAL A 142 4.13 -14.62 5.23
C VAL A 142 4.04 -16.10 5.55
N THR A 143 2.84 -16.58 5.84
CA THR A 143 2.58 -18.01 6.01
C THR A 143 2.50 -18.72 4.66
N ASN A 144 2.81 -20.01 4.61
CA ASN A 144 2.78 -20.81 3.37
C ASN A 144 1.40 -20.88 2.70
N ASP A 145 0.32 -20.70 3.48
CA ASP A 145 -1.06 -20.68 2.98
C ASP A 145 -1.50 -19.30 2.45
N THR A 146 -0.64 -18.29 2.52
CA THR A 146 -0.89 -16.99 1.90
C THR A 146 -0.79 -17.13 0.37
N PRO A 147 -1.89 -16.94 -0.39
CA PRO A 147 -1.91 -17.22 -1.82
C PRO A 147 -1.22 -16.14 -2.67
N GLY A 148 -1.01 -14.97 -2.10
CA GLY A 148 -0.46 -13.81 -2.80
C GLY A 148 -0.48 -12.56 -1.94
N LEU A 149 0.11 -11.49 -2.47
CA LEU A 149 0.13 -10.16 -1.86
C LEU A 149 -0.24 -9.10 -2.88
N VAL A 150 -0.88 -8.03 -2.42
CA VAL A 150 -1.11 -6.81 -3.20
C VAL A 150 -0.42 -5.63 -2.53
N ALA A 151 0.29 -4.83 -3.31
CA ALA A 151 0.81 -3.54 -2.91
C ALA A 151 -0.05 -2.42 -3.52
N ALA A 152 -0.46 -1.47 -2.68
CA ALA A 152 -1.08 -0.22 -3.08
C ALA A 152 -0.20 0.95 -2.63
N LEU A 153 0.30 1.72 -3.59
CA LEU A 153 1.06 2.93 -3.36
C LEU A 153 0.18 4.15 -3.62
N TRP A 154 -0.09 4.89 -2.55
CA TRP A 154 -0.89 6.10 -2.55
C TRP A 154 0.01 7.33 -2.61
N PHE A 155 -0.22 8.19 -3.60
CA PHE A 155 0.47 9.48 -3.70
C PHE A 155 -0.23 10.50 -2.81
N MET A 156 0.52 11.44 -2.24
CA MET A 156 -0.06 12.56 -1.49
C MET A 156 -0.79 13.57 -2.38
N ASP A 157 -0.46 13.57 -3.68
CA ASP A 157 -1.18 14.32 -4.70
C ASP A 157 -2.47 13.59 -5.07
N GLU A 158 -3.61 14.14 -4.63
CA GLU A 158 -4.95 13.58 -4.85
C GLU A 158 -5.35 13.50 -6.34
N SER A 159 -4.64 14.20 -7.24
CA SER A 159 -4.86 14.09 -8.68
C SER A 159 -4.27 12.81 -9.29
N LYS A 160 -3.36 12.14 -8.56
CA LYS A 160 -2.72 10.89 -8.99
C LYS A 160 -3.51 9.69 -8.46
N LYS A 161 -3.79 8.75 -9.35
CA LYS A 161 -4.38 7.46 -8.96
C LYS A 161 -3.33 6.62 -8.22
N PRO A 162 -3.72 5.81 -7.23
CA PRO A 162 -2.79 4.90 -6.59
C PRO A 162 -2.26 3.87 -7.60
N LEU A 163 -1.00 3.49 -7.43
CA LEU A 163 -0.40 2.42 -8.20
C LEU A 163 -0.57 1.11 -7.45
N ILE A 164 -1.16 0.11 -8.13
CA ILE A 164 -1.47 -1.19 -7.54
C ILE A 164 -0.75 -2.27 -8.32
N THR A 165 -0.08 -3.17 -7.61
CA THR A 165 0.58 -4.36 -8.18
C THR A 165 0.34 -5.55 -7.26
N ASP A 166 0.20 -6.75 -7.81
CA ASP A 166 0.00 -7.97 -7.04
C ASP A 166 0.89 -9.11 -7.50
N TRP A 167 1.16 -10.04 -6.58
CA TRP A 167 1.94 -11.25 -6.81
C TRP A 167 1.19 -12.45 -6.27
N ARG A 168 1.18 -13.54 -7.04
CA ARG A 168 0.59 -14.82 -6.65
C ARG A 168 1.67 -15.89 -6.59
N PHE A 169 1.59 -16.77 -5.58
CA PHE A 169 2.60 -17.79 -5.29
C PHE A 169 2.10 -19.21 -5.47
#